data_AF-A0A7C1I5U3-F1
#
_entry.id   AF-A0A7C1I5U3-F1
#
_cell.length_a   1.000
_cell.length_b   1.000
_cell.length_c   1.000
_cell.angle_alpha   90.00
_cell.angle_beta   90.00
_cell.angle_gamma   90.00
#
_symmetry.space_group_name_H-M   'P 1'
#
loop_
_entity.id
_entity.type
_entity.pdbx_description
1 polymer ?
#
loop_
_entity_poly.entity_id
_entity_poly.type
_entity_poly.pdbx_seq_one_letter_code
_entity_poly.pdbx_strand_id
1 'polypeptide(L)'
;MVDRDSLLKSKPVEPFTPSPFSVSGLLEKMSKTGYQGRRLGEAFVILKKMITDRDTTILMGLAGSMATAGVWRSITWLIDNNYLDVLVS
;
A
#
# COMPACT_ATOMS: atom_id res chain seq x y z
N MET A 1 -25.96 20.06 -3.18
CA MET A 1 -26.51 18.74 -2.78
C MET A 1 -25.68 17.69 -3.51
N VAL A 2 -24.90 16.88 -2.79
CA VAL A 2 -24.12 15.79 -3.40
C VAL A 2 -25.11 14.72 -3.85
N ASP A 3 -25.06 14.38 -5.14
CA ASP A 3 -25.87 13.33 -5.74
C ASP A 3 -25.67 12.00 -5.00
N ARG A 4 -26.74 11.42 -4.44
CA ARG A 4 -26.69 10.17 -3.66
C ARG A 4 -26.13 9.01 -4.50
N ASP A 5 -26.38 9.02 -5.80
CA ASP A 5 -25.87 7.98 -6.71
C ASP A 5 -24.36 8.09 -6.93
N SER A 6 -23.80 9.29 -6.82
CA SER A 6 -22.33 9.49 -6.84
C SER A 6 -21.62 8.89 -5.62
N LEU A 7 -22.31 8.77 -4.47
CA LEU A 7 -21.77 8.13 -3.25
C LEU A 7 -21.71 6.60 -3.36
N LEU A 8 -22.49 6.01 -4.27
CA LEU A 8 -22.58 4.56 -4.49
C LEU A 8 -21.65 4.05 -5.60
N LYS A 9 -20.93 4.95 -6.32
CA LYS A 9 -19.97 4.60 -7.38
C LYS A 9 -18.63 4.08 -6.84
N SER A 10 -18.66 3.22 -5.81
CA SER A 10 -17.46 2.47 -5.43
C SER A 10 -17.24 1.35 -6.46
N LYS A 11 -15.98 1.13 -6.87
CA LYS A 11 -15.66 -0.01 -7.75
C LYS A 11 -16.20 -1.30 -7.11
N PRO A 12 -16.97 -2.12 -7.86
CA PRO A 12 -17.48 -3.40 -7.36
C PRO A 12 -16.35 -4.23 -6.76
N VAL A 13 -16.64 -4.96 -5.68
CA VAL A 13 -15.69 -5.91 -5.12
C VAL A 13 -15.54 -7.11 -6.08
N GLU A 14 -14.32 -7.58 -6.26
CA GLU A 14 -14.04 -8.82 -7.00
C GLU A 14 -13.83 -9.96 -5.99
N PRO A 15 -14.57 -11.09 -6.10
CA PRO A 15 -14.33 -12.28 -5.29
C PRO A 15 -12.91 -12.83 -5.52
N PHE A 16 -12.29 -13.27 -4.44
CA PHE A 16 -10.95 -13.85 -4.47
C PHE A 16 -11.03 -15.37 -4.35
N THR A 17 -10.50 -16.08 -5.35
CA THR A 17 -10.30 -17.53 -5.30
C THR A 17 -8.84 -17.83 -4.96
N PRO A 18 -8.54 -18.56 -3.88
CA PRO A 18 -7.18 -18.98 -3.57
C PRO A 18 -6.59 -19.83 -4.69
N SER A 19 -5.40 -19.46 -5.15
CA SER A 19 -4.59 -20.18 -6.14
C SER A 19 -3.12 -20.04 -5.74
N PRO A 20 -2.17 -20.76 -6.35
CA PRO A 20 -0.78 -20.33 -6.26
C PRO A 20 -0.64 -18.87 -6.72
N PHE A 21 0.03 -18.02 -5.93
CA PHE A 21 0.29 -16.62 -6.24
C PHE A 21 1.63 -16.18 -5.65
N SER A 22 2.25 -15.15 -6.25
CA SER A 22 3.29 -14.38 -5.59
C SER A 22 2.66 -13.45 -4.55
N VAL A 23 3.45 -12.99 -3.57
CA VAL A 23 2.99 -12.00 -2.57
C VAL A 23 2.49 -10.72 -3.25
N SER A 24 3.18 -10.24 -4.29
CA SER A 24 2.75 -9.08 -5.08
C SER A 24 1.42 -9.33 -5.81
N GLY A 25 1.25 -10.50 -6.43
CA GLY A 25 0.01 -10.86 -7.11
C GLY A 25 -1.18 -11.00 -6.15
N LEU A 26 -0.93 -11.46 -4.91
CA LEU A 26 -1.93 -11.46 -3.86
C LEU A 26 -2.38 -10.04 -3.51
N LEU A 27 -1.43 -9.13 -3.26
CA LEU A 27 -1.73 -7.74 -2.89
C LEU A 27 -2.50 -7.00 -4.01
N GLU A 28 -2.13 -7.22 -5.27
CA GLU A 28 -2.85 -6.66 -6.43
C GLU A 28 -4.30 -7.17 -6.48
N LYS A 29 -4.55 -8.47 -6.26
CA LYS A 29 -5.91 -9.01 -6.17
C LYS A 29 -6.65 -8.47 -4.94
N MET A 30 -6.00 -8.38 -3.78
CA MET A 30 -6.58 -7.86 -2.54
C MET A 30 -7.06 -6.41 -2.69
N SER A 31 -6.40 -5.58 -3.51
CA SER A 31 -6.84 -4.19 -3.81
C SER A 31 -8.27 -4.09 -4.36
N LYS A 32 -8.81 -5.20 -4.89
CA LYS A 32 -10.15 -5.27 -5.47
C LYS A 32 -11.19 -5.89 -4.53
N THR A 33 -10.76 -6.43 -3.39
CA THR A 33 -11.64 -7.04 -2.37
C THR A 33 -12.29 -5.97 -1.50
N GLY A 34 -12.92 -6.34 -0.38
CA GLY A 34 -13.46 -5.40 0.62
C GLY A 34 -12.54 -5.21 1.83
N TYR A 35 -12.94 -4.33 2.76
CA TYR A 35 -12.32 -4.15 4.07
C TYR A 35 -10.81 -3.84 4.04
N GLN A 36 -10.04 -4.37 5.01
CA GLN A 36 -8.61 -4.08 5.18
C GLN A 36 -7.75 -4.67 4.06
N GLY A 37 -8.21 -5.76 3.43
CA GLY A 37 -7.51 -6.34 2.28
C GLY A 37 -7.39 -5.34 1.13
N ARG A 38 -8.49 -4.61 0.85
CA ARG A 38 -8.48 -3.50 -0.11
C ARG A 38 -7.44 -2.46 0.23
N ARG A 39 -7.42 -1.97 1.48
CA ARG A 39 -6.50 -0.90 1.90
C ARG A 39 -5.04 -1.31 1.80
N LEU A 40 -4.71 -2.53 2.20
CA LEU A 40 -3.35 -3.05 2.08
C LEU A 40 -2.93 -3.20 0.61
N GLY A 41 -3.82 -3.72 -0.24
CA GLY A 41 -3.56 -3.84 -1.68
C GLY A 41 -3.42 -2.49 -2.39
N GLU A 42 -4.29 -1.53 -2.05
CA GLU A 42 -4.21 -0.15 -2.54
C GLU A 42 -2.89 0.51 -2.13
N ALA A 43 -2.48 0.38 -0.87
CA ALA A 43 -1.20 0.91 -0.38
C ALA A 43 -0.01 0.30 -1.14
N PHE A 44 -0.02 -1.01 -1.41
CA PHE A 44 0.99 -1.67 -2.24
C PHE A 44 1.05 -1.10 -3.65
N VAL A 45 -0.10 -0.96 -4.32
CA VAL A 45 -0.17 -0.43 -5.69
C VAL A 45 0.33 1.02 -5.76
N ILE A 46 -0.04 1.86 -4.78
CA ILE A 46 0.41 3.25 -4.68
C ILE A 46 1.92 3.31 -4.45
N LEU A 47 2.44 2.56 -3.48
CA LEU A 47 3.87 2.53 -3.17
C LEU A 47 4.69 2.04 -4.38
N LYS A 48 4.23 0.98 -5.06
CA LYS A 48 4.86 0.48 -6.29
C LYS A 48 4.91 1.57 -7.36
N LYS A 49 3.83 2.33 -7.54
CA LYS A 49 3.79 3.45 -8.49
C LYS A 49 4.80 4.54 -8.10
N MET A 50 4.83 4.94 -6.83
CA MET A 50 5.76 5.95 -6.33
C MET A 50 7.21 5.54 -6.56
N ILE A 51 7.58 4.29 -6.24
CA ILE A 51 8.94 3.76 -6.42
C ILE A 51 9.36 3.74 -7.90
N THR A 52 8.42 3.49 -8.82
CA THR A 52 8.73 3.43 -10.26
C THR A 52 8.75 4.79 -10.95
N ASP A 53 8.22 5.84 -10.30
CA ASP A 53 8.12 7.18 -10.85
C ASP A 53 9.36 8.00 -10.47
N ARG A 54 10.15 8.40 -11.47
CA ARG A 54 11.43 9.09 -11.25
C ARG A 54 11.27 10.54 -10.80
N ASP A 55 10.10 11.12 -10.99
CA ASP A 55 9.82 12.51 -10.61
C ASP A 55 9.07 12.60 -9.26
N THR A 56 8.98 11.48 -8.53
CA THR A 56 8.33 11.41 -7.22
C THR A 56 9.34 11.34 -6.09
N THR A 57 9.26 12.27 -5.13
CA THR A 57 9.96 12.15 -3.83
C THR A 57 9.08 11.42 -2.82
N ILE A 58 9.63 10.40 -2.17
CA ILE A 58 8.96 9.52 -1.20
C ILE A 58 9.38 9.87 0.21
N LEU A 59 8.45 10.47 0.97
CA LEU A 59 8.62 10.80 2.38
C LEU A 59 7.88 9.77 3.24
N MET A 60 8.59 9.17 4.20
CA MET A 60 8.02 8.24 5.16
C MET A 60 7.98 8.84 6.57
N GLY A 61 6.79 8.85 7.17
CA GLY A 61 6.62 9.09 8.60
C GLY A 61 6.71 7.78 9.39
N LEU A 62 7.47 7.77 10.49
CA LEU A 62 7.65 6.61 11.35
C LEU A 62 7.33 6.97 12.81
N ALA A 63 6.31 6.35 13.39
CA ALA A 63 6.11 6.46 14.83
C ALA A 63 7.17 5.64 15.59
N GLY A 64 7.76 6.20 16.64
CA GLY A 64 8.80 5.52 17.43
C GLY A 64 8.36 4.16 17.98
N SER A 65 7.07 3.97 18.28
CA SER A 65 6.51 2.68 18.72
C SER A 65 6.64 1.55 17.68
N MET A 66 6.69 1.87 16.38
CA MET A 66 6.86 0.88 15.32
C MET A 66 8.28 0.29 15.33
N ALA A 67 9.29 1.09 15.71
CA ALA A 67 10.64 0.58 15.88
C ALA A 67 10.71 -0.43 17.03
N THR A 68 10.10 -0.12 18.17
CA THR A 68 10.01 -1.06 19.31
C THR A 68 9.17 -2.30 19.01
N ALA A 69 8.21 -2.20 18.09
CA ALA A 69 7.40 -3.32 17.61
C ALA A 69 8.13 -4.21 16.57
N GLY A 70 9.38 -3.92 16.24
CA GLY A 70 10.21 -4.73 15.34
C GLY A 70 10.08 -4.39 13.85
N VAL A 71 9.36 -3.33 13.48
CA VAL A 71 9.16 -2.92 12.07
C VAL A 71 10.41 -2.27 11.47
N TRP A 72 11.35 -1.81 12.31
CA TRP A 72 12.53 -1.05 11.90
C TRP A 72 13.37 -1.77 10.83
N ARG A 73 13.51 -3.10 10.88
CA ARG A 73 14.30 -3.86 9.89
C ARG A 73 13.75 -3.74 8.49
N SER A 74 12.42 -3.77 8.35
CA SER A 74 11.77 -3.58 7.05
C SER A 74 12.00 -2.18 6.51
N ILE A 75 12.00 -1.18 7.40
CA ILE A 75 12.23 0.23 7.02
C ILE A 75 13.68 0.42 6.59
N THR A 76 14.64 -0.12 7.34
CA THR A 76 16.06 -0.12 6.95
C THR A 76 16.26 -0.75 5.57
N TRP A 77 15.62 -1.89 5.31
CA TRP A 77 15.69 -2.52 3.99
C TRP A 77 15.14 -1.62 2.87
N LEU A 78 14.05 -0.87 3.11
CA LEU A 78 13.53 0.08 2.12
C LEU A 78 14.52 1.22 1.84
N ILE A 79 15.19 1.73 2.88
CA ILE A 79 16.20 2.78 2.76
C ILE A 79 17.42 2.26 1.98
N ASP A 80 17.93 1.09 2.34
CA ASP A 80 19.12 0.48 1.70
C ASP A 80 18.92 0.21 0.20
N ASN A 81 17.67 0.03 -0.23
CA ASN A 81 17.29 -0.20 -1.63
C ASN A 81 16.85 1.08 -2.36
N ASN A 82 17.03 2.27 -1.77
CA ASN A 82 16.62 3.56 -2.32
C ASN A 82 15.11 3.63 -2.67
N TYR A 83 14.26 3.04 -1.83
CA TYR A 83 12.81 3.14 -1.99
C TYR A 83 12.17 4.27 -1.18
N LEU A 84 12.95 4.98 -0.35
CA LEU A 84 12.54 6.12 0.46
C LEU A 84 13.60 7.22 0.34
N ASP A 85 13.17 8.47 0.16
CA ASP A 85 14.08 9.62 0.05
C ASP A 85 14.27 10.33 1.39
N VAL A 86 13.21 10.41 2.20
CA VAL A 86 13.22 11.11 3.49
C VAL A 86 12.46 10.30 4.54
N LEU A 87 13.06 10.15 5.71
CA LEU A 87 12.42 9.56 6.90
C LEU A 87 12.21 10.65 7.96
N VAL A 88 11.00 10.73 8.52
CA VAL A 88 10.64 11.63 9.63
C VAL A 88 10.10 10.79 10.79
N SER A 89 10.60 11.01 12.01
CA SER A 89 10.20 10.27 13.22
C SER A 89 9.86 11.17 14.39
#